data_AF-A0A813GBZ2-F1
#
_entry.id   AF-A0A813GBZ2-F1
#
_cell.length_a   1.000
_cell.length_b   1.000
_cell.length_c   1.000
_cell.angle_alpha   90.00
_cell.angle_beta   90.00
_cell.angle_gamma   90.00
#
_symmetry.space_group_name_H-M   'P 1'
#
loop_
_entity.id
_entity.type
_entity.pdbx_description
1 polymer ?
#
loop_
_entity_poly.entity_id
_entity_poly.type
_entity_poly.pdbx_seq_one_letter_code
_entity_poly.pdbx_strand_id
1 'polypeptide(L)'
;MEVRIDSDGPAPPGDLYVSMRIGDVQKQSRFLSSRTYRFPDPADGKGAFGRIEVFKRVGHATVSFDSLTGEPQDVEVQCDLPQFETLRMKLAVKSSSQAAEEAAPAVKKGRMK
;
A
#
# COMPACT_ATOMS: atom_id res chain seq x y z
N MET A 1 9.78 -12.94 12.46
CA MET A 1 8.78 -14.02 12.53
C MET A 1 8.49 -14.60 11.14
N GLU A 2 8.31 -15.91 11.01
CA GLU A 2 7.88 -16.55 9.76
C GLU A 2 6.44 -17.05 9.89
N VAL A 3 5.63 -16.84 8.87
CA VAL A 3 4.24 -17.30 8.81
C VAL A 3 4.03 -18.06 7.51
N ARG A 4 3.60 -19.31 7.62
CA ARG A 4 3.29 -20.18 6.48
C ARG A 4 1.78 -20.34 6.35
N ILE A 5 1.29 -20.21 5.13
CA ILE A 5 -0.10 -20.51 4.76
C ILE A 5 -0.04 -21.68 3.79
N ASP A 6 -0.72 -22.76 4.14
CA ASP A 6 -0.99 -23.89 3.28
C ASP A 6 -2.51 -23.96 3.06
N SER A 7 -2.91 -24.38 1.87
CA SER A 7 -4.32 -24.61 1.56
C SER A 7 -4.52 -26.00 0.99
N ASP A 8 -5.46 -26.72 1.58
CA ASP A 8 -5.97 -27.95 1.02
C ASP A 8 -7.19 -27.63 0.16
N GLY A 9 -7.22 -28.14 -1.07
CA GLY A 9 -8.37 -27.92 -1.96
C GLY A 9 -7.99 -27.71 -3.43
N PRO A 10 -8.99 -27.46 -4.29
CA PRO A 10 -8.77 -27.22 -5.71
C PRO A 10 -7.98 -25.94 -5.94
N ALA A 11 -7.30 -25.87 -7.08
CA ALA A 11 -6.60 -24.66 -7.50
C ALA A 11 -7.59 -23.49 -7.61
N PRO A 12 -7.33 -22.36 -6.96
CA PRO A 12 -8.23 -21.21 -7.04
C PRO A 12 -8.10 -20.48 -8.37
N PRO A 13 -9.07 -19.58 -8.67
CA PRO A 13 -8.97 -18.67 -9.80
C PRO A 13 -7.65 -17.86 -9.81
N GLY A 14 -7.09 -17.61 -10.99
CA GLY A 14 -5.78 -16.96 -11.14
C GLY A 14 -5.71 -15.49 -10.71
N ASP A 15 -6.86 -14.89 -10.42
CA ASP A 15 -7.06 -13.54 -9.92
C ASP A 15 -7.37 -13.49 -8.41
N LEU A 16 -7.20 -14.62 -7.71
CA LEU A 16 -7.28 -14.68 -6.25
C LEU A 16 -5.96 -14.24 -5.59
N TYR A 17 -6.07 -13.35 -4.61
CA TYR A 17 -4.96 -12.83 -3.83
C TYR A 17 -5.22 -13.04 -2.34
N VAL A 18 -4.15 -13.22 -1.59
CA VAL A 18 -4.19 -13.25 -0.13
C VAL A 18 -3.35 -12.09 0.42
N SER A 19 -3.86 -11.46 1.47
CA SER A 19 -3.14 -10.47 2.26
C SER A 19 -2.99 -10.98 3.69
N MET A 20 -1.77 -10.92 4.20
CA MET A 20 -1.44 -11.17 5.60
C MET A 20 -0.93 -9.86 6.21
N ARG A 21 -1.59 -9.40 7.27
CA ARG A 21 -1.18 -8.23 8.04
C ARG A 21 -0.82 -8.61 9.47
N ILE A 22 0.33 -8.12 9.94
CA ILE A 22 0.81 -8.29 11.31
C ILE A 22 1.34 -6.95 11.78
N GLY A 23 0.74 -6.38 12.83
CA GLY A 23 0.94 -4.99 13.22
C GLY A 23 0.74 -4.03 12.04
N ASP A 24 1.82 -3.31 11.70
CA ASP A 24 1.83 -2.29 10.66
C ASP A 24 2.37 -2.80 9.31
N VAL A 25 2.78 -4.07 9.24
CA VAL A 25 3.30 -4.70 8.02
C VAL A 25 2.20 -5.52 7.36
N GLN A 26 1.88 -5.19 6.12
CA GLN A 26 0.98 -5.96 5.27
C GLN A 26 1.73 -6.54 4.08
N LYS A 27 1.50 -7.83 3.80
CA LYS A 27 2.06 -8.54 2.65
C LYS A 27 0.94 -9.12 1.83
N GLN A 28 0.88 -8.77 0.55
CA GLN A 28 -0.10 -9.27 -0.40
C GLN A 28 0.59 -10.04 -1.52
N SER A 29 -0.03 -11.13 -1.97
CA SER A 29 0.45 -11.91 -3.10
C SER A 29 -0.69 -12.61 -3.81
N ARG A 30 -0.45 -13.07 -5.05
CA ARG A 30 -1.32 -14.08 -5.66
C ARG A 30 -1.41 -15.28 -4.73
N PHE A 31 -2.60 -15.86 -4.65
CA PHE A 31 -2.81 -17.08 -3.90
C PHE A 31 -2.02 -18.23 -4.54
N LEU A 32 -1.35 -19.01 -3.71
CA LEU A 32 -0.70 -20.27 -4.07
C LEU A 32 -1.05 -21.29 -2.99
N SER A 33 -0.97 -22.58 -3.33
CA SER A 33 -1.27 -23.68 -2.40
C SER A 33 -0.39 -23.67 -1.15
N SER A 34 0.83 -23.14 -1.26
CA SER A 34 1.72 -22.93 -0.13
C SER A 34 2.53 -21.65 -0.31
N ARG A 35 2.61 -20.84 0.75
CA ARG A 35 3.43 -19.62 0.77
C ARG A 35 3.92 -19.31 2.18
N THR A 36 5.19 -18.92 2.26
CA THR A 36 5.81 -18.45 3.50
C THR A 36 6.12 -16.96 3.41
N TYR A 37 5.76 -16.23 4.45
CA TYR A 37 6.02 -14.80 4.61
C TYR A 37 6.96 -14.56 5.78
N ARG A 38 7.90 -13.63 5.61
CA ARG A 38 8.79 -13.18 6.69
C ARG A 38 8.36 -11.81 7.18
N PHE A 39 7.94 -11.68 8.42
CA PHE A 39 7.62 -10.39 9.02
C PHE A 39 8.77 -9.94 9.93
N PRO A 40 9.07 -8.62 9.98
CA PRO A 40 9.85 -8.05 11.08
C PRO A 40 9.25 -8.49 12.41
N ASP A 41 10.07 -8.59 13.45
CA ASP A 41 9.55 -8.94 14.78
C ASP A 41 8.63 -7.82 15.26
N PRO A 42 7.32 -8.09 15.44
CA PRO A 42 6.37 -7.07 15.87
C PRO A 42 6.59 -6.75 17.35
N ALA A 43 7.29 -5.65 17.63
CA ALA A 43 7.47 -5.14 18.99
C ALA A 43 6.13 -4.92 19.72
N ASP A 44 6.20 -4.84 21.05
CA ASP A 44 5.12 -4.37 21.94
C ASP A 44 3.79 -5.14 21.83
N GLY A 45 3.83 -6.47 21.70
CA GLY A 45 2.63 -7.31 21.74
C GLY A 45 1.74 -7.24 20.49
N LYS A 46 2.08 -6.38 19.51
CA LYS A 46 1.40 -6.29 18.20
C LYS A 46 1.56 -7.57 17.34
N GLY A 47 2.40 -8.51 17.78
CA GLY A 47 2.61 -9.81 17.13
C GLY A 47 1.66 -10.92 17.50
N ALA A 48 0.85 -10.73 18.54
CA ALA A 48 -0.01 -11.80 19.04
C ALA A 48 -1.09 -12.20 18.02
N PHE A 49 -1.46 -11.29 17.10
CA PHE A 49 -2.52 -11.52 16.12
C PHE A 49 -2.10 -11.04 14.73
N GLY A 50 -2.48 -11.83 13.72
CA GLY A 50 -2.43 -11.44 12.32
C GLY A 50 -3.83 -11.43 11.73
N ARG A 51 -4.02 -10.66 10.64
CA ARG A 51 -5.25 -10.63 9.86
C ARG A 51 -4.99 -11.24 8.48
N ILE A 52 -5.84 -12.18 8.08
CA ILE A 52 -5.82 -12.80 6.76
C ILE A 52 -7.06 -12.33 5.99
N GLU A 53 -6.85 -11.86 4.77
CA GLU A 53 -7.92 -11.46 3.87
C GLU A 53 -7.70 -12.06 2.48
N VAL A 54 -8.81 -12.44 1.83
CA VAL A 54 -8.81 -13.00 0.48
C VAL A 54 -9.51 -11.99 -0.43
N PHE A 55 -8.86 -11.66 -1.54
CA PHE A 55 -9.34 -10.67 -2.51
C PHE A 55 -9.40 -11.26 -3.90
N LYS A 56 -10.41 -10.86 -4.68
CA LYS A 56 -10.38 -11.00 -6.13
C LYS A 56 -9.86 -9.69 -6.72
N ARG A 57 -8.83 -9.75 -7.57
CA ARG A 57 -8.34 -8.55 -8.25
C ARG A 57 -9.29 -8.17 -9.37
N VAL A 58 -9.95 -7.03 -9.22
CA VAL A 58 -10.87 -6.49 -10.22
C VAL A 58 -10.21 -5.53 -11.19
N GLY A 59 -9.08 -4.92 -10.86
CA GLY A 59 -8.39 -3.97 -11.74
C GLY A 59 -6.95 -3.76 -11.31
N HIS A 60 -6.14 -3.19 -12.20
CA HIS A 60 -4.78 -2.76 -11.89
C HIS A 60 -4.30 -1.71 -12.90
N ALA A 61 -3.41 -0.83 -12.45
CA ALA A 61 -2.63 0.06 -13.31
C ALA A 61 -1.21 0.15 -12.77
N THR A 62 -0.24 0.37 -13.67
CA THR A 62 1.14 0.67 -13.30
C THR A 62 1.33 2.18 -13.36
N VAL A 63 1.85 2.76 -12.29
CA VAL A 63 2.17 4.19 -12.21
C VAL A 63 3.68 4.37 -12.08
N SER A 64 4.24 5.38 -12.75
CA SER A 64 5.64 5.78 -12.57
C SER A 64 5.72 6.89 -11.53
N PHE A 65 6.71 6.79 -10.64
CA PHE A 65 6.97 7.81 -9.63
C PHE A 65 8.11 8.78 -10.01
N ASP A 66 8.83 8.51 -11.10
CA ASP A 66 10.01 9.29 -11.51
C ASP A 66 9.66 10.73 -11.91
N SER A 67 8.40 10.97 -12.28
CA SER A 67 7.90 12.26 -12.76
C SER A 67 6.98 12.99 -11.78
N LEU A 68 6.76 12.46 -10.56
CA LEU A 68 5.81 13.06 -9.62
C LEU A 68 6.48 14.15 -8.78
N THR A 69 6.10 15.40 -9.05
CA THR A 69 6.66 16.62 -8.47
C THR A 69 5.97 17.07 -7.18
N GLY A 70 5.30 16.16 -6.46
CA GLY A 70 4.47 16.51 -5.29
C GLY A 70 3.01 16.85 -5.63
N GLU A 71 2.73 17.20 -6.89
CA GLU A 71 1.38 17.53 -7.34
C GLU A 71 0.51 16.28 -7.58
N PRO A 72 -0.81 16.35 -7.32
CA PRO A 72 -1.73 15.26 -7.62
C PRO A 72 -1.86 15.01 -9.13
N GLN A 73 -1.68 13.77 -9.54
CA GLN A 73 -1.93 13.28 -10.89
C GLN A 73 -3.18 12.40 -10.93
N ASP A 74 -4.00 12.55 -11.97
CA ASP A 74 -5.13 11.65 -12.21
C ASP A 74 -4.64 10.27 -12.69
N VAL A 75 -5.18 9.21 -12.09
CA VAL A 75 -4.92 7.82 -12.42
C VAL A 75 -6.25 7.12 -12.66
N GLU A 76 -6.36 6.45 -13.80
CA GLU A 76 -7.52 5.63 -14.13
C GLU A 76 -7.16 4.15 -14.09
N VAL A 77 -7.97 3.35 -13.40
CA VAL A 77 -7.84 1.90 -13.34
C VAL A 77 -9.07 1.27 -13.98
N GLN A 78 -8.84 0.45 -15.00
CA GLN A 78 -9.90 -0.36 -15.61
C GLN A 78 -10.24 -1.53 -14.70
N CYS A 79 -11.53 -1.75 -14.49
CA CYS A 79 -12.08 -2.69 -13.52
C CYS A 79 -13.06 -3.68 -14.18
N ASP A 80 -12.90 -4.96 -13.87
CA ASP A 80 -13.79 -6.07 -14.21
C ASP A 80 -14.92 -6.17 -13.16
N LEU A 81 -15.75 -5.12 -13.09
CA LEU A 81 -16.93 -5.06 -12.24
C LEU A 81 -18.12 -4.52 -13.02
N PRO A 82 -19.29 -5.19 -12.98
CA PRO A 82 -20.51 -4.64 -13.57
C PRO A 82 -20.82 -3.27 -12.95
N GLN A 83 -21.13 -2.28 -13.80
CA GLN A 83 -21.45 -0.89 -13.41
C GLN A 83 -20.30 -0.08 -12.80
N PHE A 84 -19.08 -0.62 -12.75
CA PHE A 84 -17.91 0.04 -12.18
C PHE A 84 -16.65 -0.23 -13.01
N GLU A 85 -16.70 0.16 -14.29
CA GLU A 85 -15.70 -0.18 -15.30
C GLU A 85 -14.39 0.62 -15.17
N THR A 86 -14.46 1.85 -14.66
CA THR A 86 -13.28 2.71 -14.49
C THR A 86 -13.28 3.37 -13.13
N LEU A 87 -12.24 3.09 -12.35
CA LEU A 87 -11.97 3.74 -11.07
C LEU A 87 -10.97 4.88 -11.29
N ARG A 88 -11.43 6.12 -11.09
CA ARG A 88 -10.62 7.33 -11.18
C ARG A 88 -10.11 7.75 -9.79
N MET A 89 -8.82 8.04 -9.68
CA MET A 89 -8.15 8.42 -8.43
C MET A 89 -7.17 9.56 -8.68
N LYS A 90 -6.79 10.27 -7.61
CA LYS A 90 -5.70 11.24 -7.62
C LYS A 90 -4.53 10.71 -6.80
N LEU A 91 -3.35 10.68 -7.40
CA LEU A 91 -2.11 10.19 -6.79
C LEU A 91 -1.11 11.35 -6.66
N ALA A 92 -0.65 11.62 -5.44
CA ALA A 92 0.42 12.58 -5.17
C ALA A 92 1.51 11.87 -4.36
N VAL A 93 2.78 12.17 -4.65
CA VAL A 93 3.92 11.60 -3.92
C VAL A 93 4.77 12.73 -3.36
N LYS A 94 4.95 12.70 -2.04
CA LYS A 94 5.87 13.60 -1.33
C LYS A 94 7.10 12.81 -0.92
N SER A 95 8.28 13.24 -1.34
CA SER A 95 9.54 12.70 -0.84
C SER A 95 9.85 13.30 0.53
N SER A 96 10.47 12.52 1.41
CA SER A 96 10.90 12.99 2.74
C SER A 96 11.98 14.08 2.68
N SER A 97 12.59 14.32 1.51
CA SER A 97 13.56 15.41 1.30
C SER A 97 12.93 16.78 1.09
N GLN A 98 11.65 16.88 0.70
CA GLN A 98 10.96 18.15 0.48
C GLN A 98 10.22 18.69 1.73
N ALA A 99 10.07 17.88 2.78
CA ALA A 99 9.43 18.32 4.03
C ALA A 99 10.31 19.28 4.88
N ALA A 100 11.60 19.42 4.54
CA ALA A 100 12.54 20.25 5.29
C ALA A 100 12.57 21.74 4.85
N GLU A 101 12.03 22.08 3.68
CA GLU A 101 12.14 23.44 3.13
C GLU A 101 10.93 24.34 3.47
N GLU A 102 9.77 23.77 3.79
CA GLU A 102 8.54 24.52 4.13
C GLU A 102 8.44 24.91 5.62
N ALA A 103 9.43 24.56 6.45
CA ALA A 103 9.41 24.76 7.90
C ALA A 103 10.36 25.89 8.41
N ALA A 104 10.73 26.86 7.58
CA ALA A 104 11.50 28.03 8.03
C ALA A 104 10.56 29.23 8.32
N PRO A 105 10.28 29.60 9.58
CA PRO A 105 9.47 30.78 9.89
C PRO A 105 10.25 32.07 9.61
N ALA A 106 9.63 32.96 8.83
CA ALA A 106 10.12 34.31 8.57
C ALA A 106 10.15 35.16 9.86
N VAL A 107 11.32 35.26 10.50
CA VAL A 107 11.54 36.16 11.63
C VAL A 107 11.52 37.61 11.14
N LYS A 108 10.45 38.34 11.45
CA LYS A 108 10.30 39.78 11.19
C LYS A 108 11.35 40.57 11.99
N LYS A 109 12.26 41.26 11.31
CA LYS A 109 13.19 42.23 11.94
C LYS A 109 12.41 43.40 12.53
N GLY A 110 12.36 43.46 13.86
CA GLY A 110 11.86 44.61 14.61
C GLY A 110 12.78 45.82 14.45
N ARG A 111 12.21 46.95 14.02
CA ARG A 111 12.87 48.25 13.90
C ARG A 111 12.65 49.00 15.22
N MET A 112 13.66 49.05 16.09
CA MET A 112 13.66 49.96 17.24
C MET A 112 13.97 51.39 16.75
N LYS A 113 13.13 52.33 17.20
CA LYS A 113 13.36 53.77 17.15
C LYS A 113 14.00 54.20 18.47
#